data_AF-A0A2D8AKG5-F1
#
_entry.id   AF-A0A2D8AKG5-F1
#
_cell.length_a   1.000
_cell.length_b   1.000
_cell.length_c   1.000
_cell.angle_alpha   90.00
_cell.angle_beta   90.00
_cell.angle_gamma   90.00
#
_symmetry.space_group_name_H-M   'P 1'
#
loop_
_entity.id
_entity.type
_entity.pdbx_description
1 polymer ?
#
loop_
_entity_poly.entity_id
_entity_poly.type
_entity_poly.pdbx_seq_one_letter_code
_entity_poly.pdbx_strand_id
1 'polypeptide(L)'
;QPTAAQLGLAARAGVKHVINLRTAGEEVAFNEGEVVESLGMKYYSIPVAGGAGINAENASALSRILADIDGEPVIVHCATGNRVGGLMAFAALVDGASVDEAMAEGERWGMTSERLQGMVRESLPGN
;
A
#
# COMPACT_ATOMS: atom_id res chain seq x y z
N GLN A 1 -10.39 1.46 1.56
CA GLN A 1 -10.94 0.10 1.47
C GLN A 1 -11.99 0.03 0.37
N PRO A 2 -11.80 -0.76 -0.70
CA PRO A 2 -12.85 -1.03 -1.68
C PRO A 2 -13.93 -1.96 -1.14
N THR A 3 -15.17 -1.78 -1.60
CA THR A 3 -16.31 -2.69 -1.40
C THR A 3 -16.28 -3.82 -2.43
N ALA A 4 -17.00 -4.92 -2.18
CA ALA A 4 -17.13 -6.02 -3.14
C ALA A 4 -17.66 -5.56 -4.52
N ALA A 5 -18.60 -4.60 -4.54
CA ALA A 5 -19.10 -4.02 -5.78
C ALA A 5 -18.03 -3.23 -6.55
N GLN A 6 -17.18 -2.49 -5.84
CA GLN A 6 -16.05 -1.77 -6.43
C GLN A 6 -14.97 -2.73 -6.95
N LEU A 7 -14.70 -3.84 -6.26
CA LEU A 7 -13.81 -4.89 -6.74
C LEU A 7 -14.35 -5.53 -8.03
N GLY A 8 -15.66 -5.78 -8.10
CA GLY A 8 -16.30 -6.28 -9.33
C GLY A 8 -16.19 -5.29 -10.50
N LEU A 9 -16.31 -3.98 -10.24
CA LEU A 9 -16.08 -2.95 -11.26
C LEU A 9 -14.61 -2.89 -11.69
N ALA A 10 -13.67 -2.99 -10.74
CA ALA A 10 -12.24 -3.00 -11.01
C ALA A 10 -11.82 -4.17 -11.89
N ALA A 11 -12.30 -5.39 -11.58
CA ALA A 11 -12.05 -6.57 -12.42
C ALA A 11 -12.55 -6.36 -13.86
N ARG A 12 -13.76 -5.82 -14.04
CA ARG A 12 -14.30 -5.48 -15.37
C ARG A 12 -13.52 -4.38 -16.09
N ALA A 13 -12.89 -3.48 -15.34
CA ALA A 13 -12.01 -2.44 -15.88
C ALA A 13 -10.60 -2.95 -16.21
N GLY A 14 -10.31 -4.24 -15.99
CA GLY A 14 -9.03 -4.87 -16.33
C GLY A 14 -8.01 -4.90 -15.20
N VAL A 15 -8.41 -4.59 -13.96
CA VAL A 15 -7.56 -4.83 -12.79
C VAL A 15 -7.29 -6.32 -12.65
N LYS A 16 -6.02 -6.66 -12.41
CA LYS A 16 -5.55 -8.04 -12.27
C LYS A 16 -5.09 -8.36 -10.86
N HIS A 17 -4.68 -7.36 -10.09
CA HIS A 17 -4.05 -7.55 -8.79
C HIS A 17 -4.65 -6.61 -7.73
N VAL A 18 -4.77 -7.10 -6.51
CA VAL A 18 -5.17 -6.31 -5.34
C VAL A 18 -4.17 -6.56 -4.22
N ILE A 19 -3.57 -5.50 -3.69
CA ILE A 19 -2.65 -5.52 -2.55
C ILE A 19 -3.32 -4.82 -1.38
N ASN A 20 -3.64 -5.59 -0.34
CA ASN A 20 -4.24 -5.08 0.89
C ASN A 20 -3.20 -4.92 1.99
N LEU A 21 -3.07 -3.69 2.50
CA LEU A 21 -2.13 -3.36 3.57
C LEU A 21 -2.75 -3.39 4.98
N ARG A 22 -4.00 -3.85 5.12
CA ARG A 22 -4.68 -3.95 6.41
C ARG A 22 -4.17 -5.13 7.22
N THR A 23 -4.17 -4.99 8.55
CA THR A 23 -3.86 -6.11 9.43
C THR A 23 -5.08 -7.01 9.62
N ALA A 24 -4.85 -8.29 9.91
CA ALA A 24 -5.91 -9.29 10.07
C ALA A 24 -6.87 -9.00 11.24
N GLY A 25 -6.46 -8.16 12.20
CA GLY A 25 -7.28 -7.73 13.33
C GLY A 25 -8.21 -6.54 13.04
N GLU A 26 -8.12 -5.93 11.85
CA GLU A 26 -9.04 -4.87 11.47
C GLU A 26 -10.37 -5.48 10.98
N GLU A 27 -11.50 -5.01 11.52
CA GLU A 27 -12.82 -5.48 11.08
C GLU A 27 -13.02 -5.27 9.57
N VAL A 28 -13.36 -6.36 8.89
CA VAL A 28 -13.66 -6.40 7.46
C VAL A 28 -15.09 -6.84 7.27
N ALA A 29 -15.81 -6.19 6.36
CA ALA A 29 -17.22 -6.49 6.09
C ALA A 29 -17.42 -7.80 5.29
N PHE A 30 -16.35 -8.33 4.67
CA PHE A 30 -16.37 -9.54 3.85
C PHE A 30 -14.94 -10.12 3.74
N ASN A 31 -14.83 -11.39 3.31
CA ASN A 31 -13.54 -11.97 2.96
C ASN A 31 -13.06 -11.41 1.61
N GLU A 32 -12.17 -10.42 1.67
CA GLU A 32 -11.70 -9.72 0.47
C GLU A 32 -10.92 -10.62 -0.47
N GLY A 33 -10.06 -11.50 0.07
CA GLY A 33 -9.27 -12.42 -0.73
C GLY A 33 -10.14 -13.34 -1.57
N GLU A 34 -11.15 -13.97 -0.95
CA GLU A 34 -12.12 -14.82 -1.66
C GLU A 34 -12.87 -14.06 -2.76
N VAL A 35 -13.27 -12.81 -2.50
CA VAL A 35 -13.97 -11.99 -3.52
C VAL A 35 -13.03 -11.66 -4.68
N VAL A 36 -11.81 -11.21 -4.41
CA VAL A 36 -10.81 -10.87 -5.44
C VAL A 36 -10.50 -12.09 -6.30
N GLU A 37 -10.25 -13.25 -5.68
CA GLU A 37 -9.97 -14.51 -6.39
C GLU A 37 -11.17 -14.99 -7.21
N SER A 38 -12.40 -14.89 -6.67
CA SER A 38 -13.62 -15.26 -7.40
C SER A 38 -13.85 -14.41 -8.66
N LEU A 39 -13.30 -13.19 -8.69
CA LEU A 39 -13.35 -12.28 -9.83
C LEU A 39 -12.21 -12.50 -10.84
N GLY A 40 -11.36 -13.51 -10.61
CA GLY A 40 -10.22 -13.86 -11.48
C GLY A 40 -8.99 -12.96 -11.31
N MET A 41 -8.93 -12.19 -10.22
CA MET A 41 -7.78 -11.36 -9.87
C MET A 41 -6.88 -12.08 -8.85
N LYS A 42 -5.62 -11.65 -8.72
CA LYS A 42 -4.71 -12.11 -7.66
C LYS A 42 -4.79 -11.20 -6.44
N TYR A 43 -4.80 -11.82 -5.27
CA TYR A 43 -4.83 -11.11 -3.99
C TYR A 43 -3.47 -11.23 -3.27
N TYR A 44 -3.01 -10.12 -2.73
CA TYR A 44 -1.81 -10.03 -1.91
C TYR A 44 -2.13 -9.30 -0.60
N SER A 45 -1.54 -9.76 0.51
CA SER A 45 -1.74 -9.15 1.83
C SER A 45 -0.39 -8.84 2.46
N ILE A 46 -0.16 -7.57 2.78
CA ILE A 46 1.02 -7.10 3.53
C ILE A 46 0.51 -6.39 4.80
N PRO A 47 0.40 -7.07 5.95
CA PRO A 47 -0.15 -6.46 7.16
C PRO A 47 0.70 -5.29 7.68
N VAL A 48 0.27 -4.05 7.45
CA VAL A 48 0.96 -2.84 7.91
C VAL A 48 0.31 -2.29 9.19
N ALA A 49 0.94 -2.57 10.33
CA ALA A 49 0.47 -2.17 11.65
C ALA A 49 0.82 -0.70 11.98
N GLY A 50 -0.07 0.22 11.58
CA GLY A 50 0.05 1.65 11.92
C GLY A 50 1.40 2.25 11.50
N GLY A 51 1.98 3.08 12.36
CA GLY A 51 3.28 3.72 12.09
C GLY A 51 4.45 2.74 12.14
N ALA A 52 4.45 1.78 13.08
CA ALA A 52 5.51 0.79 13.22
C ALA A 52 5.61 -0.16 12.00
N GLY A 53 4.50 -0.31 11.26
CA GLY A 53 4.47 -1.05 10.00
C GLY A 53 5.09 -0.29 8.82
N ILE A 54 5.37 1.01 8.93
CA ILE A 54 6.10 1.76 7.91
C ILE A 54 7.59 1.55 8.14
N ASN A 55 8.12 0.51 7.53
CA ASN A 55 9.49 0.06 7.72
C ASN A 55 10.06 -0.54 6.42
N ALA A 56 11.36 -0.82 6.44
CA ALA A 56 12.07 -1.33 5.28
C ALA A 56 11.57 -2.69 4.79
N GLU A 57 11.13 -3.57 5.69
CA GLU A 57 10.64 -4.90 5.35
C GLU A 57 9.34 -4.81 4.54
N ASN A 58 8.36 -4.07 5.05
CA ASN A 58 7.06 -3.90 4.40
C ASN A 58 7.18 -3.08 3.11
N ALA A 59 8.04 -2.05 3.08
CA ALA A 59 8.31 -1.28 1.88
C ALA A 59 8.94 -2.17 0.80
N SER A 60 9.95 -2.98 1.17
CA SER A 60 10.58 -3.94 0.26
C SER A 60 9.60 -5.00 -0.23
N ALA A 61 8.71 -5.51 0.63
CA ALA A 61 7.68 -6.47 0.25
C ALA A 61 6.72 -5.86 -0.79
N LEU A 62 6.27 -4.62 -0.58
CA LEU A 62 5.42 -3.91 -1.53
C LEU A 62 6.14 -3.70 -2.87
N SER A 63 7.38 -3.19 -2.85
CA SER A 63 8.16 -2.96 -4.06
C SER A 63 8.43 -4.25 -4.85
N ARG A 64 8.68 -5.38 -4.16
CA ARG A 64 8.86 -6.69 -4.82
C ARG A 64 7.59 -7.15 -5.52
N ILE A 65 6.44 -7.07 -4.86
CA ILE A 65 5.17 -7.46 -5.49
C ILE A 65 4.86 -6.56 -6.69
N LEU A 66 5.09 -5.25 -6.57
CA LEU A 66 4.89 -4.31 -7.69
C LEU A 66 5.84 -4.61 -8.86
N ALA A 67 7.09 -5.00 -8.59
CA ALA A 67 8.04 -5.41 -9.62
C ALA A 67 7.62 -6.73 -10.29
N ASP A 68 7.18 -7.72 -9.51
CA ASP A 68 6.70 -9.03 -10.02
C ASP A 68 5.43 -8.91 -10.88
N ILE A 69 4.60 -7.91 -10.60
CA ILE A 69 3.40 -7.55 -11.36
C ILE A 69 3.76 -6.96 -12.74
N ASP A 70 4.99 -6.49 -12.94
CA ASP A 70 5.53 -6.01 -14.22
C ASP A 70 4.61 -5.02 -14.95
N GLY A 71 4.06 -4.06 -14.20
CA GLY A 71 3.18 -3.02 -14.73
C GLY A 71 1.75 -3.47 -15.05
N GLU A 72 1.35 -4.70 -14.72
CA GLU A 72 -0.05 -5.12 -14.81
C GLU A 72 -0.96 -4.27 -13.89
N PRO A 73 -2.21 -3.98 -14.30
CA PRO A 73 -3.10 -3.13 -13.52
C PRO A 73 -3.36 -3.67 -12.10
N VAL A 74 -2.99 -2.87 -11.09
CA VAL A 74 -3.05 -3.23 -9.67
C VAL A 74 -3.75 -2.16 -8.85
N ILE A 75 -4.50 -2.59 -7.84
CA ILE A 75 -5.01 -1.72 -6.77
C ILE A 75 -4.21 -1.99 -5.51
N VAL A 76 -3.60 -0.96 -4.94
CA VAL A 76 -2.98 -1.01 -3.60
C VAL A 76 -3.83 -0.19 -2.66
N HIS A 77 -4.26 -0.76 -1.52
CA HIS A 77 -5.06 -0.02 -0.56
C HIS A 77 -4.78 -0.39 0.89
N CYS A 78 -5.28 0.44 1.79
CA CYS A 78 -5.46 0.11 3.19
C CYS A 78 -6.86 0.57 3.64
N ALA A 79 -7.03 0.96 4.91
CA ALA A 79 -8.25 1.64 5.35
C ALA A 79 -8.45 2.99 4.60
N THR A 80 -7.47 3.89 4.67
CA THR A 80 -7.60 5.29 4.23
C THR A 80 -6.58 5.74 3.17
N GLY A 81 -5.82 4.83 2.56
CA GLY A 81 -4.72 5.17 1.64
C GLY A 81 -3.39 5.54 2.31
N ASN A 82 -3.40 6.12 3.52
CA ASN A 82 -2.20 6.61 4.20
C ASN A 82 -1.03 5.61 4.32
N ARG A 83 -1.30 4.34 4.61
CA ARG A 83 -0.24 3.32 4.72
C ARG A 83 0.44 3.02 3.38
N VAL A 84 -0.29 3.15 2.28
CA VAL A 84 0.26 2.99 0.94
C VAL A 84 1.29 4.09 0.70
N GLY A 85 0.89 5.35 0.85
CA GLY A 85 1.81 6.47 0.69
C GLY A 85 2.96 6.48 1.69
N GLY A 86 2.75 6.04 2.94
CA GLY A 86 3.83 5.88 3.91
C GLY A 86 4.90 4.87 3.46
N LEU A 87 4.48 3.71 2.93
CA LEU A 87 5.42 2.73 2.41
C LEU A 87 6.12 3.20 1.13
N MET A 88 5.42 3.89 0.23
CA MET A 88 6.00 4.43 -1.00
C MET A 88 7.01 5.55 -0.71
N ALA A 89 6.70 6.43 0.24
CA ALA A 89 7.66 7.43 0.72
C ALA A 89 8.90 6.77 1.33
N PHE A 90 8.70 5.75 2.18
CA PHE A 90 9.81 5.03 2.78
C PHE A 90 10.66 4.30 1.73
N ALA A 91 10.04 3.67 0.72
CA ALA A 91 10.75 3.04 -0.39
C ALA A 91 11.62 4.06 -1.16
N ALA A 92 11.07 5.24 -1.48
CA ALA A 92 11.81 6.31 -2.14
C ALA A 92 13.04 6.76 -1.33
N LEU A 93 12.92 6.86 0.00
CA LEU A 93 14.06 7.17 0.88
C LEU A 93 15.15 6.09 0.80
N VAL A 94 14.76 4.81 0.82
CA VAL A 94 15.70 3.69 0.69
C VAL A 94 16.41 3.69 -0.66
N ASP A 95 15.69 4.11 -1.72
CA ASP A 95 16.23 4.24 -3.07
C ASP A 95 17.09 5.51 -3.26
N GLY A 96 17.29 6.30 -2.21
CA GLY A 96 18.19 7.45 -2.18
C GLY A 96 17.55 8.79 -2.58
N ALA A 97 16.21 8.86 -2.66
CA ALA A 97 15.51 10.11 -2.86
C ALA A 97 15.72 11.05 -1.66
N SER A 98 15.68 12.35 -1.92
CA SER A 98 15.63 13.34 -0.84
C SER A 98 14.34 13.21 -0.04
N VAL A 99 14.34 13.77 1.18
CA VAL A 99 13.16 13.75 2.05
C VAL A 99 11.96 14.40 1.37
N ASP A 100 12.16 15.52 0.70
CA ASP A 100 11.07 16.22 0.01
C ASP A 100 10.51 15.40 -1.15
N GLU A 101 11.35 14.71 -1.92
CA GLU A 101 10.92 13.82 -3.00
C GLU A 101 10.13 12.62 -2.46
N ALA A 102 10.61 11.99 -1.40
CA ALA A 102 9.92 10.88 -0.75
C ALA A 102 8.56 11.31 -0.17
N MET A 103 8.50 12.48 0.46
CA MET A 103 7.25 13.02 0.97
C MET A 103 6.25 13.30 -0.16
N ALA A 104 6.72 13.91 -1.26
CA ALA A 104 5.91 14.13 -2.43
C ALA A 104 5.40 12.81 -3.05
N GLU A 105 6.24 11.77 -3.08
CA GLU A 105 5.83 10.46 -3.56
C GLU A 105 4.74 9.85 -2.67
N GLY A 106 4.92 9.89 -1.35
CA GLY A 106 3.89 9.41 -0.44
C GLY A 106 2.56 10.17 -0.58
N GLU A 107 2.61 11.49 -0.78
CA GLU A 107 1.42 12.30 -1.06
C GLU A 107 0.73 11.92 -2.37
N ARG A 108 1.48 11.66 -3.45
CA ARG A 108 0.94 11.14 -4.72
C ARG A 108 0.20 9.83 -4.52
N TRP A 109 0.68 8.98 -3.62
CA TRP A 109 0.06 7.71 -3.24
C TRP A 109 -1.01 7.82 -2.14
N GLY A 110 -1.40 9.05 -1.76
CA GLY A 110 -2.52 9.29 -0.86
C GLY A 110 -2.16 9.35 0.63
N MET A 111 -0.90 9.57 0.98
CA MET A 111 -0.53 9.93 2.36
C MET A 111 -0.88 11.40 2.64
N THR A 112 -1.89 11.60 3.48
CA THR A 112 -2.36 12.92 3.93
C THR A 112 -2.23 13.12 5.45
N SER A 113 -1.91 12.06 6.20
CA SER A 113 -1.81 12.12 7.65
C SER A 113 -0.50 12.77 8.11
N GLU A 114 -0.58 13.98 8.66
CA GLU A 114 0.57 14.71 9.24
C GLU A 114 1.38 13.86 10.24
N ARG A 115 0.69 13.07 11.08
CA ARG A 115 1.34 12.16 12.03
C ARG A 115 2.23 11.12 11.32
N LEU A 116 1.73 10.55 10.22
CA LEU A 116 2.48 9.56 9.45
C LEU A 116 3.63 10.20 8.69
N GLN A 117 3.41 11.40 8.15
CA GLN A 117 4.47 12.20 7.54
C GLN A 117 5.61 12.49 8.52
N GLY A 118 5.30 12.83 9.77
CA GLY A 118 6.28 12.99 10.85
C GLY A 118 7.09 11.72 11.09
N MET A 119 6.42 10.58 11.18
CA MET A 119 7.09 9.27 11.37
C MET A 119 8.02 8.91 10.21
N VAL A 120 7.64 9.18 8.97
CA VAL A 120 8.51 8.92 7.80
C VAL A 120 9.77 9.78 7.88
N ARG A 121 9.64 11.06 8.27
CA ARG A 121 10.79 11.96 8.47
C ARG A 121 11.70 11.53 9.62
N GLU A 122 11.13 11.01 10.71
CA GLU A 122 11.88 10.54 11.88
C GLU A 122 12.55 9.18 11.67
N SER A 123 12.08 8.38 10.72
CA SER A 123 12.65 7.06 10.40
C SER A 123 14.01 7.13 9.70
N LEU A 124 14.53 8.32 9.43
CA LEU A 124 15.87 8.54 8.90
C LEU A 124 16.90 8.36 10.01
N PRO A 125 17.90 7.47 9.86
CA PRO A 125 19.08 7.57 10.71
C PRO A 125 19.69 8.95 10.47
N GLY A 126 19.81 9.73 11.54
CA GLY A 126 20.49 11.02 11.51
C GLY A 126 21.85 10.86 10.83
N ASN A 127 22.08 11.72 9.84
CA ASN A 127 23.31 11.86 9.06
C ASN A 127 24.59 11.76 9.92
#